data_AF-A0A026WWF5-F1
#
_entry.id   AF-A0A026WWF5-F1
#
_cell.length_a   1.000
_cell.length_b   1.000
_cell.length_c   1.000
_cell.angle_alpha   90.00
_cell.angle_beta   90.00
_cell.angle_gamma   90.00
#
_symmetry.space_group_name_H-M   'P 1'
#
loop_
_entity.id
_entity.type
_entity.pdbx_description
1 polymer ?
#
loop_
_entity_poly.entity_id
_entity_poly.type
_entity_poly.pdbx_seq_one_letter_code
_entity_poly.pdbx_strand_id
1 'polypeptide(L)'
;DKMDPAEVEKSIKNIDPLPDGKSYECMFCKRVISGKYNLKIHIRTHTGYKPLHCNICNHSWRDPSNFNKHLIRHGVRKSRYNCSICSKIFIRKGDFKKHMQAKHLDAHNDEMIARSTPKRKHHVRR
;
A
#
# COMPACT_ATOMS: atom_id res chain seq x y z
N ASP A 1 -18.51 -17.14 -8.25
CA ASP A 1 -17.56 -17.95 -7.45
C ASP A 1 -16.28 -17.17 -7.13
N LYS A 2 -15.73 -17.34 -5.93
CA LYS A 2 -14.43 -16.75 -5.56
C LYS A 2 -13.33 -17.66 -6.06
N MET A 3 -12.45 -17.14 -6.91
CA MET A 3 -11.33 -17.92 -7.44
C MET A 3 -10.38 -18.34 -6.32
N ASP A 4 -9.89 -19.58 -6.39
CA ASP A 4 -9.04 -20.18 -5.35
C ASP A 4 -7.71 -19.40 -5.21
N PRO A 5 -7.19 -19.20 -3.98
CA PRO A 5 -5.91 -18.55 -3.75
C PRO A 5 -4.76 -19.10 -4.59
N ALA A 6 -4.63 -20.43 -4.71
CA ALA A 6 -3.55 -21.07 -5.43
C ALA A 6 -3.68 -20.84 -6.94
N GLU A 7 -4.90 -20.78 -7.46
CA GLU A 7 -5.15 -20.49 -8.87
C GLU A 7 -4.78 -19.05 -9.23
N VAL A 8 -5.10 -18.08 -8.37
CA VAL A 8 -4.65 -16.69 -8.52
C VAL A 8 -3.13 -16.60 -8.51
N GLU A 9 -2.45 -17.30 -7.60
CA GLU A 9 -0.98 -17.35 -7.56
C GLU A 9 -0.38 -17.99 -8.82
N LYS A 10 -1.02 -19.04 -9.34
CA LYS A 10 -0.61 -19.72 -10.57
C LYS A 10 -0.71 -18.78 -11.79
N SER A 11 -1.79 -18.00 -11.89
CA SER A 11 -1.95 -17.00 -12.96
C SER A 11 -0.82 -15.97 -13.00
N ILE A 12 -0.18 -15.66 -11.86
CA ILE A 12 0.93 -14.68 -11.79
C ILE A 12 2.29 -15.35 -12.03
N LYS A 13 2.45 -16.62 -11.64
CA LYS A 13 3.73 -17.34 -11.81
C LYS A 13 4.08 -17.53 -13.29
N ASN A 14 3.08 -17.70 -14.14
CA ASN A 14 3.24 -18.01 -15.55
C ASN A 14 3.34 -16.76 -16.46
N ILE A 15 3.29 -15.55 -15.89
CA ILE A 15 3.43 -14.33 -16.69
C ILE A 15 4.90 -13.96 -16.75
N ASP A 16 5.45 -14.05 -17.95
CA ASP A 16 6.81 -13.62 -18.24
C ASP A 16 6.95 -12.09 -18.17
N PRO A 17 8.10 -11.58 -17.72
CA PRO A 17 8.39 -10.16 -17.79
C PRO A 17 8.52 -9.70 -19.24
N LEU A 18 8.13 -8.45 -19.48
CA LEU A 18 8.38 -7.75 -20.74
C LEU A 18 9.88 -7.50 -20.94
N PRO A 19 10.32 -7.06 -22.15
CA PRO A 19 11.75 -6.85 -22.44
C PRO A 19 12.49 -5.90 -21.49
N ASP A 20 11.76 -5.03 -20.78
CA ASP A 20 12.33 -4.15 -19.76
C ASP A 20 12.72 -4.86 -18.45
N GLY A 21 12.39 -6.15 -18.32
CA GLY A 21 12.69 -7.01 -17.17
C GLY A 21 11.93 -6.65 -15.88
N LYS A 22 11.09 -5.62 -15.90
CA LYS A 22 10.47 -5.04 -14.71
C LYS A 22 8.97 -4.85 -14.84
N SER A 23 8.41 -4.98 -16.03
CA SER A 23 6.99 -4.85 -16.30
C SER A 23 6.38 -6.16 -16.77
N TYR A 24 5.09 -6.31 -16.56
CA TYR A 24 4.33 -7.52 -16.86
C TYR A 24 3.01 -7.14 -17.50
N GLU A 25 2.59 -7.89 -18.51
CA GLU A 25 1.29 -7.71 -19.14
C GLU A 25 0.21 -8.52 -18.41
N CYS A 26 -0.93 -7.88 -18.10
CA CYS A 26 -2.06 -8.59 -17.52
C CYS A 26 -2.76 -9.48 -18.56
N MET A 27 -2.90 -10.77 -18.26
CA MET A 27 -3.61 -11.70 -19.15
C MET A 27 -5.11 -11.39 -19.36
N PHE A 28 -5.76 -10.72 -18.39
CA PHE A 28 -7.21 -10.43 -18.46
C PHE A 28 -7.56 -9.15 -19.21
N CYS A 29 -6.67 -8.15 -19.18
CA CYS A 29 -6.98 -6.81 -19.73
C CYS A 29 -5.84 -6.17 -20.51
N LYS A 30 -4.74 -6.89 -20.74
CA LYS A 30 -3.58 -6.46 -21.52
C LYS A 30 -2.88 -5.20 -21.02
N ARG A 31 -3.24 -4.71 -19.84
CA ARG A 31 -2.56 -3.59 -19.18
C ARG A 31 -1.16 -3.99 -18.75
N VAL A 32 -0.18 -3.17 -19.09
CA VAL A 32 1.20 -3.29 -18.60
C VAL A 32 1.33 -2.71 -17.20
N ILE A 33 1.91 -3.50 -16.30
CA ILE A 33 2.07 -3.16 -14.88
C ILE A 33 3.51 -3.40 -14.46
N SER A 34 4.13 -2.39 -13.86
CA SER A 34 5.48 -2.50 -13.33
C SER A 34 5.49 -3.27 -12.00
N GLY A 35 6.31 -4.32 -11.94
CA GLY A 35 6.56 -5.15 -10.76
C GLY A 35 5.54 -6.27 -10.55
N LYS A 36 6.06 -7.47 -10.29
CA LYS A 36 5.26 -8.69 -10.07
C LYS A 36 4.27 -8.58 -8.90
N TYR A 37 4.66 -7.87 -7.84
CA TYR A 37 3.77 -7.60 -6.69
C TYR A 37 2.54 -6.77 -7.09
N ASN A 38 2.71 -5.76 -7.92
CA ASN A 38 1.60 -4.92 -8.38
C ASN A 38 0.70 -5.68 -9.35
N LEU A 39 1.29 -6.47 -10.27
CA LEU A 39 0.54 -7.37 -11.14
C LEU A 39 -0.33 -8.35 -10.35
N LYS A 40 0.22 -8.93 -9.28
CA LYS A 40 -0.50 -9.83 -8.37
C LYS A 40 -1.72 -9.18 -7.74
N ILE A 41 -1.58 -7.96 -7.21
CA ILE A 41 -2.70 -7.21 -6.64
C ILE A 41 -3.71 -6.83 -7.73
N HIS A 42 -3.24 -6.48 -8.93
CA HIS A 42 -4.10 -6.17 -10.05
C HIS A 42 -4.91 -7.39 -10.51
N ILE A 43 -4.33 -8.58 -10.64
CA ILE A 43 -5.07 -9.78 -11.05
C ILE A 43 -6.23 -10.07 -10.09
N ARG A 44 -6.06 -9.82 -8.79
CA ARG A 44 -7.15 -9.94 -7.79
C ARG A 44 -8.37 -9.05 -8.08
N THR A 45 -8.23 -7.99 -8.88
CA THR A 45 -9.37 -7.14 -9.27
C THR A 45 -10.28 -7.85 -10.25
N HIS A 46 -9.73 -8.66 -11.15
CA HIS A 46 -10.49 -9.47 -12.10
C HIS A 46 -11.17 -10.65 -11.43
N THR A 47 -10.44 -11.34 -10.53
CA THR A 47 -10.93 -12.58 -9.90
C THR A 47 -11.82 -12.34 -8.69
N GLY A 48 -11.93 -11.10 -8.22
CA GLY A 48 -12.65 -10.76 -6.99
C GLY A 48 -11.95 -11.25 -5.70
N TYR A 49 -10.80 -11.90 -5.79
CA TYR A 49 -10.11 -12.50 -4.64
C TYR A 49 -9.61 -11.45 -3.64
N LYS A 50 -10.06 -11.56 -2.38
CA LYS A 50 -9.74 -10.63 -1.28
C LYS A 50 -9.18 -11.40 -0.08
N PRO A 51 -7.87 -11.74 -0.05
CA PRO A 51 -7.28 -12.59 0.99
C PRO A 51 -7.28 -11.99 2.39
N LEU A 52 -7.43 -10.67 2.50
CA LEU A 52 -7.24 -9.97 3.76
C LEU A 52 -8.61 -9.67 4.33
N HIS A 53 -8.94 -10.31 5.44
CA HIS A 53 -10.21 -10.14 6.14
C HIS A 53 -9.99 -9.38 7.44
N CYS A 54 -10.91 -8.46 7.74
CA CYS A 54 -10.92 -7.84 9.06
C CYS A 54 -11.66 -8.79 10.02
N ASN A 55 -11.08 -9.01 11.18
CA ASN A 55 -11.69 -9.80 12.25
C ASN A 55 -12.64 -8.96 13.13
N ILE A 56 -12.66 -7.63 12.94
CA ILE A 56 -13.51 -6.70 13.69
C ILE A 56 -14.77 -6.34 12.87
N CYS A 57 -14.70 -6.41 11.54
CA CYS A 57 -15.85 -6.17 10.67
C CYS A 57 -15.80 -7.04 9.41
N ASN A 58 -16.92 -7.21 8.72
CA ASN A 58 -17.01 -8.14 7.57
C ASN A 58 -16.39 -7.62 6.26
N HIS A 59 -15.52 -6.61 6.31
CA HIS A 59 -14.83 -6.12 5.12
C HIS A 59 -13.58 -6.95 4.79
N SER A 60 -13.24 -6.97 3.50
CA SER A 60 -12.06 -7.65 2.96
C SER A 60 -11.36 -6.85 1.86
N TRP A 61 -10.05 -7.07 1.68
CA TRP A 61 -9.18 -6.31 0.78
C TRP A 61 -8.29 -7.20 -0.09
N ARG A 62 -7.95 -6.68 -1.26
CA ARG A 62 -7.00 -7.28 -2.22
C ARG A 62 -5.55 -6.85 -1.96
N ASP A 63 -5.39 -5.63 -1.45
CA ASP A 63 -4.12 -4.94 -1.23
C ASP A 63 -3.81 -4.83 0.27
N PRO A 64 -2.66 -5.36 0.73
CA PRO A 64 -2.16 -5.21 2.09
C PRO A 64 -2.06 -3.77 2.58
N SER A 65 -1.73 -2.83 1.68
CA SER A 65 -1.58 -1.43 2.04
C SER A 65 -2.94 -0.88 2.48
N ASN A 66 -3.99 -1.08 1.68
CA ASN A 66 -5.33 -0.64 2.02
C ASN A 66 -5.92 -1.37 3.25
N PHE A 67 -5.64 -2.66 3.43
CA PHE A 67 -6.03 -3.36 4.65
C PHE A 67 -5.40 -2.75 5.90
N ASN A 68 -4.08 -2.50 5.88
CA ASN A 68 -3.38 -1.88 6.98
C ASN A 68 -3.91 -0.47 7.31
N LYS A 69 -4.30 0.31 6.29
CA LYS A 69 -4.94 1.62 6.48
C LYS A 69 -6.28 1.47 7.20
N HIS A 70 -7.08 0.49 6.80
CA HIS A 70 -8.34 0.19 7.45
C HIS A 70 -8.14 -0.20 8.93
N LEU A 71 -7.12 -1.01 9.26
CA LEU A 71 -6.83 -1.42 10.63
C LEU A 71 -6.45 -0.25 11.56
N ILE A 72 -5.98 0.88 11.02
CA ILE A 72 -5.74 2.09 11.82
C ILE A 72 -7.05 2.66 12.37
N ARG A 73 -8.16 2.56 11.61
CA ARG A 73 -9.48 3.03 12.06
C ARG A 73 -10.02 2.22 13.23
N HIS A 74 -9.66 0.94 13.33
CA HIS A 74 -9.99 0.12 14.48
C HIS A 74 -8.98 0.25 15.63
N GLY A 75 -7.97 1.10 15.51
CA GLY A 75 -6.90 1.22 16.51
C GLY A 75 -5.91 0.05 16.55
N VAL A 76 -6.12 -1.01 15.76
CA VAL A 76 -5.27 -2.21 15.71
C VAL A 76 -3.87 -1.89 15.20
N ARG A 77 -3.76 -0.93 14.27
CA ARG A 77 -2.47 -0.47 13.73
C ARG A 77 -2.27 1.01 14.03
N LYS A 78 -1.05 1.38 14.39
CA LYS A 78 -0.72 2.79 14.66
C LYS A 78 -0.41 3.54 13.36
N SER A 79 -0.97 4.73 13.23
CA SER A 79 -0.52 5.70 12.23
C SER A 79 0.90 6.16 12.55
N ARG A 80 1.67 6.49 11.50
CA ARG A 80 3.02 7.05 11.60
C ARG A 80 3.08 8.54 11.32
N TYR A 81 1.95 9.19 11.04
CA TYR A 81 1.92 10.61 10.68
C TYR A 81 0.89 11.31 11.54
N ASN A 82 1.36 11.97 12.59
CA ASN A 82 0.58 12.84 13.46
C ASN A 82 1.10 14.27 13.31
N CYS A 83 0.17 15.23 13.25
CA CYS A 83 0.52 16.63 13.36
C CYS A 83 0.77 16.95 14.83
N SER A 84 1.97 17.41 15.17
CA SER A 84 2.30 17.83 16.54
C SER A 84 1.67 19.15 16.94
N ILE A 85 1.20 19.95 15.97
CA ILE A 85 0.64 21.28 16.21
C ILE A 85 -0.86 21.18 16.54
N CYS A 86 -1.63 20.40 15.76
CA CYS A 86 -3.08 20.27 15.95
C CYS A 86 -3.55 18.85 16.28
N SER A 87 -2.62 17.92 16.55
CA SER A 87 -2.90 16.52 16.90
C SER A 87 -3.67 15.70 15.86
N LYS A 88 -3.90 16.23 14.65
CA LYS A 88 -4.56 15.49 13.56
C LYS A 88 -3.70 14.30 13.12
N ILE A 89 -4.35 13.15 12.96
CA ILE A 89 -3.71 11.89 12.56
C ILE A 89 -3.99 11.64 11.08
N PHE A 90 -2.94 11.30 10.34
CA PHE A 90 -2.99 11.04 8.91
C PHE A 90 -2.47 9.66 8.62
N ILE A 91 -3.16 8.93 7.75
CA ILE A 91 -2.75 7.57 7.40
C ILE A 91 -1.62 7.56 6.35
N ARG A 92 -1.61 8.54 5.43
CA ARG A 92 -0.60 8.66 4.37
C ARG A 92 0.32 9.85 4.63
N LYS A 93 1.61 9.69 4.31
CA LYS A 93 2.61 10.77 4.36
C LYS A 93 2.22 11.96 3.49
N GLY A 94 1.69 11.71 2.29
CA GLY A 94 1.29 12.77 1.37
C GLY A 94 0.16 13.63 1.92
N ASP A 95 -0.85 13.01 2.53
CA ASP A 95 -1.98 13.70 3.16
C ASP A 95 -1.48 14.55 4.34
N PHE A 96 -0.56 14.01 5.16
CA PHE A 96 0.11 14.75 6.21
C PHE A 96 0.91 15.95 5.68
N LYS A 97 1.74 15.75 4.64
CA LYS A 97 2.55 16.83 4.05
C LYS A 97 1.67 17.96 3.53
N LYS A 98 0.59 17.63 2.79
CA LYS A 98 -0.39 18.61 2.31
C LYS A 98 -1.04 19.37 3.46
N HIS A 99 -1.42 18.66 4.53
CA HIS A 99 -1.96 19.30 5.72
C HIS A 99 -0.97 20.26 6.37
N MET A 100 0.28 19.83 6.57
CA MET A 100 1.33 20.68 7.14
C MET A 100 1.52 21.91 6.25
N GLN A 101 1.65 21.73 4.94
CA GLN A 101 1.83 22.83 3.99
C GLN A 101 0.66 23.81 3.95
N ALA A 102 -0.58 23.32 4.03
CA ALA A 102 -1.76 24.17 3.90
C ALA A 102 -2.24 24.80 5.22
N LYS A 103 -1.79 24.29 6.37
CA LYS A 103 -2.31 24.69 7.70
C LYS A 103 -1.25 25.13 8.69
N HIS A 104 0.03 24.82 8.44
CA HIS A 104 1.10 24.97 9.43
C HIS A 104 2.45 25.43 8.86
N LEU A 105 2.64 25.47 7.54
CA LEU A 105 3.79 26.13 6.92
C LEU A 105 3.30 27.36 6.17
N ASP A 106 3.64 28.54 6.68
CA ASP A 106 3.84 29.70 5.83
C ASP A 106 5.16 29.50 5.07
N ALA A 107 5.27 30.07 3.87
CA ALA A 107 6.19 29.67 2.80
C ALA A 107 7.72 29.75 3.07
N HIS A 108 8.18 29.78 4.33
CA HIS A 108 9.56 30.10 4.67
C HIS A 108 10.29 29.17 5.66
N ASN A 109 9.82 27.95 5.97
CA ASN A 109 10.56 27.04 6.86
C ASN A 109 10.45 25.55 6.48
N ASP A 110 11.40 25.05 5.69
CA ASP A 110 11.47 23.67 5.18
C ASP A 110 11.92 22.60 6.22
N GLU A 111 12.25 23.00 7.46
CA GLU A 111 12.92 22.10 8.41
C GLU A 111 12.01 21.20 9.27
N MET A 112 10.70 21.44 9.32
CA MET A 112 9.80 20.70 10.22
C MET A 112 9.21 19.40 9.64
N ILE A 113 9.53 19.03 8.39
CA ILE A 113 9.00 17.81 7.74
C ILE A 113 9.69 16.52 8.26
N ALA A 114 10.78 16.64 9.01
CA ALA A 114 11.54 15.51 9.52
C ALA A 114 11.24 15.21 10.99
N ARG A 115 10.24 14.36 11.26
CA ARG A 115 10.32 13.34 12.34
C ARG A 115 9.20 12.31 12.21
N SER A 116 9.50 11.27 11.44
CA SER A 116 8.98 9.89 11.58
C SER A 116 9.70 9.01 10.55
N THR A 117 11.03 8.93 10.63
CA THR A 117 11.80 7.94 9.88
C THR A 117 11.52 6.54 10.47
N PRO A 118 11.13 5.54 9.67
CA PRO A 118 11.28 4.16 10.08
C PRO A 118 12.77 3.88 10.26
N LYS A 119 13.22 3.42 11.43
CA LYS A 119 14.49 2.68 11.52
C LYS A 119 14.38 1.48 10.58
N ARG A 120 14.89 1.61 9.35
CA ARG A 120 15.23 0.45 8.53
C ARG A 120 16.36 -0.25 9.26
N LYS A 121 16.07 -1.38 9.91
CA LYS A 121 17.13 -2.31 10.28
C LYS A 121 17.72 -2.77 8.95
N HIS A 122 18.91 -2.28 8.61
CA HIS A 122 19.71 -2.88 7.57
C HIS A 122 19.99 -4.31 8.02
N HIS A 123 19.45 -5.28 7.29
CA HIS A 123 19.92 -6.64 7.38
C HIS A 123 21.28 -6.64 6.67
N VAL A 124 22.34 -6.45 7.44
CA VAL A 124 23.70 -6.71 6.99
C VAL A 124 23.76 -8.22 6.76
N ARG A 125 23.74 -8.64 5.49
CA ARG A 125 24.11 -10.01 5.15
C ARG A 125 25.60 -10.15 5.50
N ARG A 126 25.87 -11.04 6.46
CA ARG A 126 27.20 -11.63 6.63
C ARG A 126 27.50 -12.55 5.46
#